data_AF-A0A0F3PK62-F1
#
_entry.id   AF-A0A0F3PK62-F1
#
_cell.length_a   1.000
_cell.length_b   1.000
_cell.length_c   1.000
_cell.angle_alpha   90.00
_cell.angle_beta   90.00
_cell.angle_gamma   90.00
#
_symmetry.space_group_name_H-M   'P 1'
#
loop_
_entity.id
_entity.type
_entity.pdbx_description
1 polymer ?
#
loop_
_entity_poly.entity_id
_entity_poly.type
_entity_poly.pdbx_seq_one_letter_code
_entity_poly.pdbx_strand_id
1 'polypeptide(L)' 'MSFHKEDAVRNFVRLINEGATIIELGSQSTRPSALIINEDKEYARLDNILEELKEVIVSIDSFTPEVIKRV' A
#
# COMPACT_ATOMS: atom_id res chain seq x y z
N MET A 1 11.44 11.69 -1.45
CA MET A 1 11.23 10.64 -0.43
C MET A 1 11.43 9.31 -1.13
N SER A 2 12.49 8.57 -0.82
CA SER A 2 12.71 7.24 -1.40
C SER A 2 11.79 6.25 -0.70
N PHE A 3 11.08 5.44 -1.48
CA PHE A 3 10.27 4.34 -0.98
C PHE A 3 11.17 3.10 -0.87
N HIS A 4 11.14 2.42 0.27
CA HIS A 4 11.86 1.17 0.52
C HIS A 4 10.86 0.11 1.01
N LYS A 5 10.79 -1.02 0.31
CA LYS A 5 9.85 -2.11 0.61
C LYS A 5 10.01 -2.62 2.04
N GLU A 6 11.26 -2.72 2.50
CA GLU A 6 11.62 -3.24 3.81
C GLU A 6 11.06 -2.38 4.94
N ASP A 7 10.96 -1.06 4.73
CA ASP A 7 10.40 -0.14 5.71
C ASP A 7 8.88 -0.37 5.87
N ALA A 8 8.19 -0.64 4.76
CA ALA A 8 6.77 -0.96 4.77
C ALA A 8 6.50 -2.28 5.51
N VAL A 9 7.23 -3.34 5.18
CA VAL A 9 7.10 -4.66 5.84
C VAL A 9 7.35 -4.57 7.34
N ARG A 10 8.42 -3.87 7.78
CA ARG A 10 8.68 -3.67 9.21
C ARG A 10 7.54 -2.92 9.90
N ASN A 11 6.94 -1.95 9.23
CA ASN A 11 5.81 -1.22 9.79
C ASN A 11 4.56 -2.09 9.92
N PHE A 12 4.26 -2.96 8.95
CA PHE A 12 3.11 -3.87 9.03
C PHE A 12 3.26 -4.90 10.14
N VAL A 13 4.43 -5.53 10.27
CA VAL A 13 4.72 -6.45 11.37
C VAL A 13 4.52 -5.77 12.73
N ARG A 14 4.99 -4.52 12.86
CA ARG A 14 4.74 -3.72 14.07
C ARG A 14 3.25 -3.52 14.33
N LEU A 15 2.48 -3.07 13.33
CA LEU A 15 1.04 -2.82 13.48
C LEU A 15 0.27 -4.09 13.90
N ILE A 16 0.61 -5.24 13.31
CA ILE A 16 0.02 -6.53 13.66
C ILE A 16 0.33 -6.89 15.12
N ASN A 17 1.60 -6.71 15.55
CA ASN A 17 2.00 -6.95 16.94
C ASN A 17 1.34 -5.97 17.94
N GLU A 18 0.99 -4.77 17.48
CA GLU A 18 0.22 -3.77 18.25
C GLU A 18 -1.29 -4.08 18.27
N GLY A 19 -1.74 -5.14 17.58
CA GLY A 19 -3.12 -5.63 17.59
C GLY A 19 -3.97 -5.19 16.41
N ALA A 20 -3.37 -4.70 15.32
CA ALA A 20 -4.11 -4.38 14.11
C ALA A 20 -4.64 -5.65 13.42
N THR A 21 -5.96 -5.72 13.23
CA THR A 21 -6.63 -6.80 12.50
C THR A 21 -6.67 -6.57 10.99
N ILE A 22 -6.64 -5.30 10.57
CA ILE A 22 -6.68 -4.87 9.17
C ILE A 22 -5.54 -3.89 8.95
N ILE A 23 -4.82 -4.04 7.84
CA ILE A 23 -3.80 -3.09 7.39
C ILE A 23 -4.33 -2.30 6.20
N GLU A 24 -4.30 -0.97 6.28
CA GLU A 24 -4.63 -0.09 5.16
C GLU A 24 -3.36 0.27 4.39
N LEU A 25 -3.36 0.02 3.09
CA LEU A 25 -2.23 0.21 2.20
C LEU A 25 -2.61 1.15 1.05
N GLY A 26 -1.96 2.32 1.00
CA GLY A 26 -2.05 3.25 -0.13
C GLY A 26 -0.67 3.57 -0.71
N SER A 27 -0.55 3.57 -2.04
CA SER A 27 0.69 3.91 -2.75
C SER A 27 0.67 5.28 -3.42
N GLN A 28 -0.48 5.95 -3.33
CA GLN A 28 -0.76 7.29 -3.82
C GLN A 28 -1.06 8.23 -2.65
N SER A 29 -0.41 9.39 -2.62
CA SER A 29 -0.68 10.35 -1.55
C SER A 29 -1.96 11.13 -1.83
N THR A 30 -2.83 11.19 -0.82
CA THR A 30 -4.06 12.01 -0.81
C THR A 30 -3.88 13.34 -0.08
N ARG A 31 -2.64 13.70 0.31
CA ARG A 31 -2.34 14.96 0.99
C ARG A 31 -2.50 16.16 0.04
N PRO A 32 -2.83 17.36 0.55
CA PRO A 32 -2.83 18.58 -0.25
C PRO A 32 -1.51 18.74 -1.02
N SER A 33 -1.61 19.16 -2.28
CA SER A 33 -0.48 19.37 -3.19
C SER A 33 0.31 18.09 -3.57
N ALA A 34 -0.21 16.90 -3.27
CA ALA A 34 0.35 15.66 -3.80
C ALA A 34 0.25 15.63 -5.33
N LEU A 35 1.34 15.21 -5.98
CA LEU A 35 1.33 14.99 -7.42
C LEU A 35 0.65 13.65 -7.73
N ILE A 36 -0.31 13.69 -8.65
CA ILE A 36 -0.97 12.47 -9.09
C ILE A 36 0.02 11.59 -9.89
N ILE A 37 0.09 10.31 -9.55
CA ILE A 37 0.86 9.30 -10.29
C ILE A 37 -0.09 8.53 -11.21
N ASN A 38 0.43 7.94 -12.28
CA ASN A 38 -0.36 7.10 -13.17
C ASN A 38 -0.66 5.72 -12.56
N GLU A 39 -1.63 5.02 -13.14
CA GLU A 39 -2.10 3.74 -12.62
C GLU A 39 -0.98 2.68 -12.53
N ASP A 40 -0.09 2.62 -13.53
CA ASP A 40 0.96 1.61 -13.57
C ASP A 40 1.99 1.80 -12.45
N LYS A 41 2.32 3.06 -12.13
CA LYS A 41 3.23 3.39 -11.03
C LYS A 41 2.58 3.16 -9.67
N GLU A 42 1.29 3.44 -9.54
CA GLU A 42 0.52 3.14 -8.33
C GLU A 42 0.47 1.63 -8.07
N TYR A 43 0.11 0.85 -9.10
CA TYR A 43 0.04 -0.61 -9.04
C TYR A 43 1.41 -1.24 -8.75
N ALA A 44 2.47 -0.86 -9.46
CA ALA A 44 3.81 -1.43 -9.25
C ALA A 44 4.34 -1.23 -7.81
N ARG A 45 3.92 -0.16 -7.13
CA ARG A 45 4.26 0.07 -5.71
C ARG A 45 3.45 -0.83 -4.78
N LEU A 46 2.17 -1.03 -5.06
CA LEU A 46 1.30 -1.92 -4.28
C LEU A 46 1.75 -3.37 -4.44
N ASP A 47 1.90 -3.83 -5.68
CA ASP A 47 2.23 -5.21 -6.04
C ASP A 47 3.50 -5.70 -5.33
N ASN A 48 4.55 -4.87 -5.33
CA ASN A 48 5.82 -5.18 -4.66
C ASN A 48 5.69 -5.40 -3.13
N ILE A 49 4.64 -4.86 -2.51
CA ILE A 49 4.36 -5.00 -1.07
C ILE A 49 3.39 -6.15 -0.80
N LEU A 50 2.35 -6.29 -1.63
CA LEU A 50 1.24 -7.22 -1.40
C LEU A 50 1.70 -8.67 -1.31
N GLU A 51 2.77 -9.04 -2.03
CA GLU A 51 3.37 -10.38 -1.92
C GLU A 51 3.77 -10.76 -0.49
N GLU A 52 4.15 -9.79 0.33
CA GLU A 52 4.61 -9.98 1.72
C GLU A 52 3.46 -10.04 2.73
N LEU A 53 2.22 -9.71 2.31
CA LEU A 53 1.07 -9.53 3.20
C LEU A 53 -0.03 -10.58 3.01
N LYS A 54 0.27 -11.72 2.37
CA LYS A 54 -0.72 -12.75 1.99
C LYS A 54 -1.52 -13.35 3.16
N GLU A 55 -1.01 -13.29 4.38
CA GLU A 55 -1.67 -13.83 5.58
C GLU A 55 -2.40 -12.77 6.41
N VAL A 56 -2.48 -11.53 5.91
CA VAL A 56 -3.05 -10.37 6.61
C VAL A 56 -4.26 -9.87 5.83
N ILE A 57 -5.30 -9.42 6.53
CA ILE A 57 -6.41 -8.72 5.88
C ILE A 57 -5.93 -7.32 5.50
N VAL A 58 -5.88 -7.03 4.20
CA VAL A 58 -5.42 -5.75 3.67
C VAL A 58 -6.59 -4.99 3.02
N SER A 59 -6.74 -3.72 3.39
CA SER A 59 -7.57 -2.74 2.68
C SER A 59 -6.68 -1.94 1.72
N ILE A 60 -7.07 -1.84 0.45
CA ILE A 60 -6.34 -1.05 -0.54
C ILE A 60 -6.96 0.36 -0.59
N ASP A 61 -6.19 1.36 -0.18
CA ASP A 61 -6.54 2.77 -0.31
C ASP A 61 -6.12 3.27 -1.70
N SER A 62 -7.07 3.19 -2.63
CA SER A 62 -6.91 3.73 -3.98
C SER A 62 -8.25 4.31 -4.45
N PHE A 63 -8.16 5.41 -5.20
CA PHE A 63 -9.28 5.98 -5.97
C PHE A 63 -9.19 5.67 -7.46
N THR A 64 -8.18 4.91 -7.90
CA THR A 64 -7.92 4.59 -9.31
C THR A 64 -8.62 3.27 -9.66
N PRO A 65 -9.72 3.28 -10.43
CA PRO A 65 -10.52 2.06 -10.67
C PRO A 65 -9.74 0.93 -11.34
N GLU A 66 -8.76 1.27 -12.18
CA GLU A 66 -7.91 0.31 -12.86
C GLU A 66 -6.95 -0.40 -11.89
N VAL A 67 -6.39 0.32 -10.91
CA VAL A 67 -5.55 -0.26 -9.85
C VAL A 67 -6.38 -1.22 -9.01
N ILE A 68 -7.58 -0.80 -8.59
CA ILE A 68 -8.50 -1.62 -7.78
C ILE A 68 -8.85 -2.94 -8.46
N LYS A 69 -8.99 -2.96 -9.79
CA LYS A 69 -9.29 -4.18 -10.55
C LYS A 69 -8.10 -5.14 -10.71
N ARG A 70 -6.86 -4.65 -10.53
CA ARG A 70 -5.63 -5.42 -10.73
C ARG A 70 -5.09 -6.06 -9.45
N VAL A 71 -5.52 -5.56 -8.29
CA VAL A 71 -5.17 -6.10 -6.97
C VAL A 71 -6.13 -7.24 -6.62
#